data_AF-A0A1S4DGB3-F1
#
_entry.id   AF-A0A1S4DGB3-F1
#
_cell.length_a   1.000
_cell.length_b   1.000
_cell.length_c   1.000
_cell.angle_alpha   90.00
_cell.angle_beta   90.00
_cell.angle_gamma   90.00
#
_symmetry.space_group_name_H-M   'P 1'
#
loop_
_entity.id
_entity.type
_entity.pdbx_description
1 polymer ?
#
loop_
_entity_poly.entity_id
_entity_poly.type
_entity_poly.pdbx_seq_one_letter_code
_entity_poly.pdbx_strand_id
1 'polypeptide(L)'
;MEVEWLLVIHGLVTLLVLVSFLCGQWPIFDGTFIQKIHFFLTFGVCDYFRRFVGAVFGQRGSNALFCVEYYCCDRPNPILQLIYLGIIGASYYFIVQSAFKYIPGYYLGEVHRYTSLLAVGGGILLFLLTSFSDPGTVNIENVSQYLSAYPYDNIIFSEKECPTCKIPKPARSKHCSICDRCVARFDHHCGWMNNCIGERNTRYFMAFLLWHFLLCLYGTVAIGLVLAGRLKELRVIDILTVYYGFENSFSSLAPHVVAWLLDSYNTQILIMVFLAIVSMLLAGFLAYHTKLCVTNTTTNETFKWQEYLNWKRKVNEAKASAAALKASLGELNQEMTRPVSKWKAFFRRSHLEEVEVVKNNIYDKGLLQNVSEIVIPLSTRRSFIQRKSKSG
;
A
#
# COMPACT_ATOMS: atom_id res chain seq x y z
N MET A 1 12.99 -14.42 34.99
CA MET A 1 11.87 -15.34 34.71
C MET A 1 10.52 -14.64 34.55
N GLU A 2 9.92 -13.98 35.56
CA GLU A 2 8.57 -13.37 35.37
C GLU A 2 8.53 -12.20 34.37
N VAL A 3 9.57 -11.36 34.35
CA VAL A 3 9.70 -10.23 33.40
C VAL A 3 9.88 -10.72 31.95
N GLU A 4 10.52 -11.87 31.75
CA GLU A 4 10.73 -12.46 30.42
C GLU A 4 9.43 -12.99 29.83
N TRP A 5 8.57 -13.63 30.63
CA TRP A 5 7.27 -14.10 30.17
C TRP A 5 6.32 -12.95 29.82
N LEU A 6 6.34 -11.85 30.58
CA LEU A 6 5.56 -10.66 30.24
C LEU A 6 6.01 -10.05 28.90
N LEU A 7 7.31 -9.98 28.64
CA LEU A 7 7.86 -9.52 27.35
C LEU A 7 7.48 -10.45 26.20
N VAL A 8 7.53 -11.76 26.41
CA VAL A 8 7.11 -12.76 25.40
C VAL A 8 5.61 -12.64 25.11
N ILE A 9 4.78 -12.55 26.14
CA ILE A 9 3.33 -12.37 25.99
C ILE A 9 3.03 -11.06 25.26
N HIS A 10 3.68 -9.97 25.66
CA HIS A 10 3.54 -8.68 24.99
C HIS A 10 3.97 -8.75 23.51
N GLY A 11 5.09 -9.42 23.22
CA GLY A 11 5.56 -9.65 21.86
C GLY A 11 4.56 -10.45 21.03
N LEU A 12 3.99 -11.52 21.58
CA LEU A 12 2.97 -12.34 20.91
C LEU A 12 1.67 -11.58 20.68
N VAL A 13 1.20 -10.80 21.65
CA VAL A 13 0.01 -9.96 21.51
C VAL A 13 0.24 -8.88 20.46
N THR A 14 1.38 -8.19 20.50
CA THR A 14 1.75 -7.18 19.50
C THR A 14 1.84 -7.79 18.11
N LEU A 15 2.46 -8.96 17.97
CA LEU A 15 2.53 -9.69 16.70
C LEU A 15 1.14 -10.07 16.19
N LEU A 16 0.27 -10.59 17.06
CA LEU A 16 -1.11 -10.93 16.70
C LEU A 16 -1.88 -9.70 16.20
N VAL A 17 -1.77 -8.57 16.90
CA VAL A 17 -2.41 -7.31 16.51
C VAL A 17 -1.86 -6.83 15.16
N LEU A 18 -0.55 -6.84 14.97
CA LEU A 18 0.08 -6.43 13.71
C LEU A 18 -0.30 -7.33 12.54
N VAL A 19 -0.26 -8.65 12.72
CA VAL A 19 -0.65 -9.62 11.68
C VAL A 19 -2.13 -9.48 11.36
N SER A 20 -3.00 -9.32 12.36
CA SER A 20 -4.43 -9.12 12.14
C SER A 20 -4.70 -7.81 11.40
N PHE A 21 -4.05 -6.72 11.80
CA PHE A 21 -4.19 -5.42 11.15
C PHE A 21 -3.72 -5.45 9.68
N LEU A 22 -2.53 -6.00 9.42
CA LEU A 22 -1.90 -5.98 8.10
C LEU A 22 -2.48 -7.03 7.13
N CYS A 23 -2.73 -8.24 7.63
CA CYS A 23 -3.02 -9.40 6.79
C CYS A 23 -4.46 -9.93 6.94
N GLY A 24 -5.23 -9.50 7.94
CA GLY A 24 -6.52 -10.12 8.27
C GLY A 24 -7.64 -9.98 7.22
N GLN A 25 -7.43 -9.17 6.17
CA GLN A 25 -8.30 -9.09 4.99
C GLN A 25 -8.00 -10.15 3.91
N TRP A 26 -6.95 -10.96 4.08
CA TRP A 26 -6.57 -11.95 3.07
C TRP A 26 -7.52 -13.16 3.07
N PRO A 27 -7.78 -13.78 1.91
CA PRO A 27 -8.71 -14.91 1.81
C PRO A 27 -8.38 -16.10 2.72
N ILE A 28 -7.09 -16.30 3.04
CA ILE A 28 -6.64 -17.35 3.96
C ILE A 28 -7.18 -17.19 5.39
N PHE A 29 -7.63 -15.98 5.76
CA PHE A 29 -8.18 -15.66 7.07
C PHE A 29 -9.70 -15.52 7.07
N ASP A 30 -10.39 -15.80 5.95
CA ASP A 30 -11.84 -15.71 5.87
C ASP A 30 -12.53 -16.62 6.91
N GLY A 31 -13.43 -16.03 7.71
CA GLY A 31 -14.14 -16.69 8.81
C GLY A 31 -13.33 -16.88 10.09
N THR A 32 -12.05 -16.52 10.12
CA THR A 32 -11.16 -16.75 11.27
C THR A 32 -11.23 -15.65 12.33
N PHE A 33 -10.67 -15.91 13.51
CA PHE A 33 -10.53 -14.90 14.58
C PHE A 33 -9.64 -13.72 14.17
N ILE A 34 -8.62 -13.95 13.33
CA ILE A 34 -7.73 -12.90 12.80
C ILE A 34 -8.53 -11.90 11.95
N GLN A 35 -9.43 -12.39 11.09
CA GLN A 35 -10.32 -11.52 10.31
C GLN A 35 -11.28 -10.73 11.21
N LYS A 36 -11.78 -11.33 12.31
CA LYS A 36 -12.61 -10.60 13.29
C LYS A 36 -11.83 -9.48 13.97
N ILE A 37 -10.59 -9.73 14.40
CA ILE A 37 -9.71 -8.69 14.96
C ILE A 37 -9.48 -7.59 13.91
N HIS A 38 -9.19 -7.96 12.66
CA HIS A 38 -9.02 -7.00 11.57
C HIS A 38 -10.23 -6.07 11.44
N PHE A 39 -11.44 -6.62 11.28
CA PHE A 39 -12.66 -5.82 11.17
C PHE A 39 -12.92 -4.96 12.41
N PHE A 40 -12.63 -5.48 13.61
CA PHE A 40 -12.73 -4.70 14.83
C PHE A 40 -11.77 -3.51 14.82
N LEU A 41 -10.49 -3.73 14.51
CA LEU A 41 -9.48 -2.68 14.49
C LEU A 41 -9.72 -1.63 13.39
N THR A 42 -10.19 -2.05 12.21
CA THR A 42 -10.34 -1.16 11.04
C THR A 42 -11.66 -0.41 11.01
N PHE A 43 -12.77 -1.04 11.42
CA PHE A 43 -14.09 -0.43 11.38
C PHE A 43 -14.74 -0.36 12.76
N GLY A 44 -14.61 -1.42 13.56
CA GLY A 44 -15.25 -1.54 14.86
C GLY A 44 -14.86 -0.42 15.83
N VAL A 45 -13.56 -0.16 16.00
CA VAL A 45 -13.06 0.89 16.92
C VAL A 45 -13.64 2.26 16.57
N CYS A 46 -13.67 2.61 15.28
CA CYS A 46 -14.23 3.88 14.81
C CYS A 46 -15.75 3.95 15.04
N ASP A 47 -16.50 2.89 14.77
CA ASP A 47 -17.95 2.82 15.00
C ASP A 47 -18.29 2.90 16.49
N TYR A 48 -17.59 2.13 17.34
CA TYR A 48 -17.74 2.20 18.80
C TYR A 48 -17.41 3.59 19.33
N PHE A 49 -16.33 4.22 18.83
CA PHE A 49 -15.97 5.58 19.22
C PHE A 49 -17.05 6.59 18.83
N ARG A 50 -17.61 6.51 17.60
CA ARG A 50 -18.74 7.35 17.18
C ARG A 50 -19.96 7.19 18.08
N ARG A 51 -20.33 5.95 18.40
CA ARG A 51 -21.47 5.65 19.30
C ARG A 51 -21.22 6.17 20.71
N PHE A 52 -20.01 5.98 21.23
CA PHE A 52 -19.60 6.50 22.53
C PHE A 52 -19.71 8.03 22.58
N VAL A 53 -19.15 8.72 21.58
CA VAL A 53 -19.24 10.19 21.50
C VAL A 53 -20.69 10.65 21.41
N GLY A 54 -21.54 9.97 20.64
CA GLY A 54 -22.96 10.27 20.57
C GLY A 54 -23.70 10.02 21.88
N ALA A 55 -23.35 8.96 22.61
CA ALA A 55 -23.95 8.65 23.91
C ALA A 55 -23.54 9.65 25.01
N VAL A 56 -22.28 10.09 25.03
CA VAL A 56 -21.74 10.97 26.07
C VAL A 56 -22.00 12.45 25.80
N PHE A 57 -21.79 12.88 24.55
CA PHE A 57 -21.82 14.29 24.16
C PHE A 57 -23.05 14.67 23.32
N GLY A 58 -23.96 13.71 23.08
CA GLY A 58 -25.18 13.90 22.32
C GLY A 58 -24.93 14.35 20.88
N GLN A 59 -25.95 14.98 20.28
CA GLN A 59 -25.91 15.43 18.88
C GLN A 59 -24.76 16.41 18.58
N ARG A 60 -24.38 17.26 19.55
CA ARG A 60 -23.30 18.23 19.37
C ARG A 60 -21.95 17.53 19.19
N GLY A 61 -21.66 16.53 20.03
CA GLY A 61 -20.44 15.73 19.91
C GLY A 61 -20.40 14.90 18.63
N SER A 62 -21.52 14.25 18.27
CA SER A 62 -21.61 13.53 16.99
C SER A 62 -21.38 14.44 15.79
N ASN A 63 -22.01 15.62 15.76
CA ASN A 63 -21.83 16.58 14.67
C ASN A 63 -20.37 17.07 14.59
N ALA A 64 -19.73 17.36 15.73
CA ALA A 64 -18.32 17.74 15.76
C ALA A 64 -17.42 16.63 15.21
N LEU A 65 -17.68 15.37 15.59
CA LEU A 65 -16.94 14.21 15.09
C LEU A 65 -17.15 14.01 13.58
N PHE A 66 -18.38 14.18 13.08
CA PHE A 66 -18.64 14.16 11.63
C PHE A 66 -17.92 15.28 10.90
N CYS A 67 -17.85 16.50 11.45
CA CYS A 67 -17.08 17.59 10.86
C CYS A 67 -15.58 17.27 10.79
N VAL A 68 -15.01 16.67 11.84
CA VAL A 68 -13.61 16.24 11.87
C VAL A 68 -13.38 15.14 10.84
N GLU A 69 -14.23 14.13 10.79
CA GLU A 69 -14.14 13.05 9.81
C GLU A 69 -14.22 13.58 8.38
N TYR A 70 -15.20 14.43 8.09
CA TYR A 70 -15.35 15.04 6.77
C TYR A 70 -14.13 15.87 6.39
N TYR A 71 -13.55 16.63 7.33
CA TYR A 71 -12.33 17.40 7.08
C TYR A 71 -11.11 16.48 6.83
N CYS A 72 -10.94 15.42 7.63
CA CYS A 72 -9.79 14.54 7.57
C CYS A 72 -9.82 13.56 6.39
N CYS A 73 -11.00 13.07 6.01
CA CYS A 73 -11.17 11.95 5.07
C CYS A 73 -11.79 12.38 3.72
N ASP A 74 -12.68 13.36 3.72
CA ASP A 74 -13.45 13.73 2.52
C ASP A 74 -13.00 15.04 1.88
N ARG A 75 -12.03 15.75 2.47
CA ARG A 75 -11.46 16.99 1.92
C ARG A 75 -9.93 17.00 1.93
N PRO A 76 -9.30 17.71 0.97
CA PRO A 76 -7.85 17.89 0.97
C PRO A 76 -7.41 18.63 2.22
N ASN A 77 -6.45 18.05 2.95
CA ASN A 77 -5.90 18.63 4.16
C ASN A 77 -4.44 18.18 4.37
N PRO A 78 -3.60 18.99 5.01
CA PRO A 78 -2.16 18.70 5.15
C PRO A 78 -1.83 17.79 6.34
N ILE A 79 -2.82 17.24 7.07
CA ILE A 79 -2.57 16.55 8.36
C ILE A 79 -1.58 15.40 8.18
N LEU A 80 -1.81 14.52 7.20
CA LEU A 80 -0.92 13.38 6.93
C LEU A 80 0.45 13.82 6.43
N GLN A 81 0.54 14.95 5.72
CA GLN A 81 1.81 15.53 5.29
C GLN A 81 2.62 16.02 6.50
N LEU A 82 1.97 16.69 7.45
CA LEU A 82 2.59 17.14 8.70
C LEU A 82 3.04 15.98 9.57
N ILE A 83 2.23 14.91 9.67
CA ILE A 83 2.60 13.68 10.38
C ILE A 83 3.84 13.06 9.74
N TYR A 84 3.89 12.95 8.42
CA TYR A 84 5.06 12.44 7.70
C TYR A 84 6.33 13.27 7.98
N LEU A 85 6.24 14.60 7.90
CA LEU A 85 7.36 15.49 8.21
C LEU A 85 7.81 15.36 9.66
N GLY A 86 6.85 15.19 10.58
CA GLY A 86 7.12 14.92 11.99
C GLY A 86 7.85 13.60 12.20
N ILE A 87 7.44 12.51 11.53
CA ILE A 87 8.10 11.21 11.60
C ILE A 87 9.55 11.32 11.11
N ILE A 88 9.78 11.86 9.91
CA ILE A 88 11.14 12.00 9.36
C ILE A 88 12.00 12.89 10.26
N GLY A 89 11.49 14.05 10.68
CA GLY A 89 12.21 14.98 11.54
C GLY A 89 12.58 14.36 12.88
N ALA A 90 11.63 13.70 13.54
CA ALA A 90 11.86 13.04 14.82
C ALA A 90 12.85 11.87 14.69
N SER A 91 12.68 11.00 13.69
CA SER A 91 13.61 9.89 13.44
C SER A 91 15.02 10.41 13.20
N TYR A 92 15.19 11.43 12.35
CA TYR A 92 16.50 12.02 12.10
C TYR A 92 17.11 12.67 13.35
N TYR A 93 16.31 13.43 14.11
CA TYR A 93 16.74 14.01 15.38
C TYR A 93 17.27 12.95 16.35
N PHE A 94 16.54 11.86 16.55
CA PHE A 94 16.99 10.80 17.45
C PHE A 94 18.24 10.07 16.94
N ILE A 95 18.39 9.88 15.62
CA ILE A 95 19.62 9.33 15.03
C ILE A 95 20.81 10.25 15.32
N VAL A 96 20.65 11.57 15.15
CA VAL A 96 21.71 12.54 15.43
C VAL A 96 22.10 12.48 16.91
N GLN A 97 21.13 12.54 17.82
CA GLN A 97 21.41 12.54 19.26
C GLN A 97 22.01 11.22 19.77
N SER A 98 21.56 10.08 19.23
CA SER A 98 21.94 8.77 19.76
C SER A 98 23.14 8.14 19.03
N ALA A 99 23.26 8.29 17.71
CA ALA A 99 24.22 7.56 16.90
C ALA A 99 25.40 8.42 16.42
N PHE A 100 25.21 9.72 16.14
CA PHE A 100 26.29 10.52 15.54
C PHE A 100 27.52 10.64 16.44
N LYS A 101 27.36 10.58 17.77
CA LYS A 101 28.48 10.56 18.72
C LYS A 101 29.44 9.37 18.53
N TYR A 102 29.01 8.32 17.83
CA TYR A 102 29.82 7.13 17.52
C TYR A 102 30.31 7.10 16.07
N ILE A 103 30.17 8.21 15.34
CA ILE A 103 30.65 8.38 13.97
C ILE A 103 31.69 9.50 14.00
N PRO A 104 32.90 9.37 13.42
CA PRO A 104 33.44 8.16 12.86
C PRO A 104 33.64 7.08 13.94
N GLY A 105 33.37 5.84 13.56
CA GLY A 105 33.62 4.65 14.38
C GLY A 105 34.30 3.58 13.54
N TYR A 106 34.51 2.40 14.12
CA TYR A 106 35.29 1.32 13.50
C TYR A 106 34.86 0.97 12.06
N TYR A 107 33.55 0.95 11.77
CA TYR A 107 33.00 0.55 10.47
C TYR A 107 32.37 1.69 9.66
N LEU A 108 32.25 2.90 10.22
CA LEU A 108 31.50 3.99 9.60
C LEU A 108 32.30 5.29 9.68
N GLY A 109 32.67 5.83 8.51
CA GLY A 109 33.44 7.07 8.41
C GLY A 109 32.60 8.32 8.65
N GLU A 110 33.28 9.46 8.83
CA GLU A 110 32.63 10.74 9.15
C GLU A 110 31.70 11.24 8.04
N VAL A 111 32.00 10.91 6.77
CA VAL A 111 31.22 11.31 5.59
C VAL A 111 29.72 11.02 5.71
N HIS A 112 29.37 9.95 6.43
CA HIS A 112 27.99 9.50 6.64
C HIS A 112 27.14 10.50 7.43
N ARG A 113 27.76 11.37 8.26
CA ARG A 113 27.04 12.46 8.95
C ARG A 113 26.47 13.48 7.96
N TYR A 114 27.26 13.86 6.97
CA TYR A 114 26.87 14.88 5.98
C TYR A 114 25.98 14.29 4.88
N THR A 115 26.32 13.11 4.36
CA THR A 115 25.54 12.48 3.29
C THR A 115 24.17 12.02 3.77
N SER A 116 24.00 11.66 5.05
CA SER A 116 22.68 11.34 5.60
C SER A 116 21.72 12.54 5.60
N LEU A 117 22.21 13.75 5.90
CA LEU A 117 21.40 14.98 5.84
C LEU A 117 20.93 15.25 4.41
N LEU A 118 21.84 15.15 3.43
CA LEU A 118 21.53 15.30 2.01
C LEU A 118 20.52 14.24 1.55
N ALA A 119 20.66 13.00 2.04
CA ALA A 119 19.77 11.91 1.70
C ALA A 119 18.34 12.16 2.21
N VAL A 120 18.19 12.64 3.45
CA VAL A 120 16.90 13.06 4.00
C VAL A 120 16.31 14.23 3.22
N GLY A 121 17.14 15.23 2.87
CA GLY A 121 16.72 16.37 2.04
C GLY A 121 16.20 15.95 0.66
N GLY A 122 16.86 14.98 0.00
CA GLY A 122 16.39 14.39 -1.25
C GLY A 122 15.03 13.68 -1.11
N GLY A 123 14.81 13.01 0.02
CA GLY A 123 13.52 12.38 0.34
C GLY A 123 12.40 13.41 0.48
N ILE A 124 12.65 14.49 1.22
CA ILE A 124 11.70 15.61 1.37
C ILE A 124 11.42 16.25 0.01
N LEU A 125 12.42 16.46 -0.83
CA LEU A 125 12.22 17.01 -2.18
C LEU A 125 11.30 16.12 -3.03
N LEU A 126 11.53 14.81 -3.05
CA LEU A 126 10.68 13.87 -3.81
C LEU A 126 9.24 13.83 -3.27
N PHE A 127 9.08 13.93 -1.95
CA PHE A 127 7.78 14.04 -1.31
C PHE A 127 7.04 15.32 -1.74
N LEU A 128 7.72 16.46 -1.73
CA LEU A 128 7.14 17.74 -2.17
C LEU A 128 6.80 17.72 -3.67
N LEU A 129 7.70 17.19 -4.51
CA LEU A 129 7.45 17.03 -5.95
C LEU A 129 6.20 16.17 -6.20
N THR A 130 6.05 15.06 -5.48
CA THR A 130 4.87 14.18 -5.62
C THR A 130 3.60 14.89 -5.14
N SER A 131 3.69 15.59 -4.01
CA SER A 131 2.56 16.29 -3.38
C SER A 131 2.04 17.45 -4.22
N PHE A 132 2.92 18.24 -4.83
CA PHE A 132 2.53 19.50 -5.48
C PHE A 132 2.53 19.45 -7.02
N SER A 133 3.01 18.36 -7.63
CA SER A 133 2.91 18.21 -9.09
C SER A 133 1.46 17.99 -9.53
N ASP A 134 1.11 18.53 -10.71
CA ASP A 134 -0.13 18.17 -11.39
C ASP A 134 -0.15 16.66 -11.66
N PRO A 135 -1.18 15.92 -11.22
CA PRO A 135 -1.27 14.48 -11.46
C PRO A 135 -1.64 14.12 -12.91
N GLY A 136 -1.98 15.10 -13.75
CA GLY A 136 -2.56 14.89 -15.08
C GLY A 136 -4.04 15.27 -15.07
N THR A 137 -4.34 16.47 -14.60
CA THR A 137 -5.71 16.99 -14.50
C THR A 137 -6.33 17.10 -15.90
N VAL A 138 -7.51 16.49 -16.07
CA VAL A 138 -8.28 16.55 -17.32
C VAL A 138 -9.28 17.68 -17.24
N ASN A 139 -9.25 18.55 -18.24
CA ASN A 139 -10.13 19.71 -18.38
C ASN A 139 -10.61 19.84 -19.83
N ILE A 140 -11.43 20.85 -20.10
CA ILE A 140 -12.02 21.05 -21.44
C ILE A 140 -10.98 21.29 -22.54
N GLU A 141 -9.81 21.84 -22.19
CA GLU A 141 -8.76 22.17 -23.15
C GLU A 141 -7.95 20.95 -23.60
N ASN A 142 -7.85 19.92 -22.75
CA ASN A 142 -6.99 18.76 -22.99
C ASN A 142 -7.74 17.43 -23.11
N VAL A 143 -9.05 17.39 -22.84
CA VAL A 143 -9.86 16.18 -22.87
C VAL A 143 -9.81 15.47 -24.22
N SER A 144 -9.86 16.21 -25.33
CA SER A 144 -9.79 15.66 -26.70
C SER A 144 -8.49 14.91 -26.96
N GLN A 145 -7.37 15.42 -26.44
CA GLN A 145 -6.06 14.78 -26.60
C GLN A 145 -5.99 13.48 -25.80
N TYR A 146 -6.49 13.47 -24.55
CA TYR A 146 -6.56 12.26 -23.74
C TYR A 146 -7.51 11.20 -24.33
N LEU A 147 -8.67 11.60 -24.87
CA LEU A 147 -9.57 10.72 -25.61
C LEU A 147 -8.85 10.04 -26.79
N SER A 148 -8.06 10.80 -27.54
CA SER A 148 -7.31 10.28 -28.69
C SER A 148 -6.10 9.40 -28.31
N ALA A 149 -5.65 9.47 -27.05
CA ALA A 149 -4.47 8.77 -26.58
C ALA A 149 -4.79 7.46 -25.85
N TYR A 150 -5.92 7.41 -25.15
CA TYR A 150 -6.36 6.25 -24.39
C TYR A 150 -7.62 5.65 -25.02
N PRO A 151 -7.49 4.61 -25.87
CA PRO A 151 -8.65 3.97 -26.49
C PRO A 151 -9.49 3.22 -25.44
N TYR A 152 -10.81 3.17 -25.65
CA TYR A 152 -11.71 2.40 -24.80
C TYR A 152 -11.60 0.91 -25.08
N ASP A 153 -11.58 0.09 -24.03
CA ASP A 153 -11.65 -1.37 -24.16
C ASP A 153 -13.09 -1.90 -24.24
N ASN A 154 -14.09 -1.05 -23.93
CA ASN A 154 -15.52 -1.37 -23.83
C ASN A 154 -15.83 -2.53 -22.87
N ILE A 155 -14.90 -2.83 -21.95
CA ILE A 155 -15.05 -3.83 -20.88
C ILE A 155 -15.11 -3.10 -19.53
N ILE A 156 -14.00 -2.47 -19.13
CA ILE A 156 -13.90 -1.70 -17.88
C ILE A 156 -13.89 -0.19 -18.11
N PHE A 157 -13.69 0.23 -19.36
CA PHE A 157 -13.77 1.61 -19.82
C PHE A 157 -14.67 1.71 -21.06
N SER A 158 -15.74 2.48 -20.94
CA SER A 158 -16.63 2.84 -22.05
C SER A 158 -16.86 4.35 -22.06
N GLU A 159 -17.32 4.85 -23.21
CA GLU A 159 -17.64 6.26 -23.41
C GLU A 159 -18.71 6.72 -22.42
N LYS A 160 -18.33 7.69 -21.58
CA LYS A 160 -19.18 8.30 -20.56
C LYS A 160 -18.77 9.74 -20.36
N GLU A 161 -19.68 10.55 -19.83
CA GLU A 161 -19.39 11.89 -19.33
C GLU A 161 -19.13 11.85 -17.82
N CYS A 162 -18.25 12.72 -17.32
CA CYS A 162 -18.14 12.97 -15.89
C CYS A 162 -19.34 13.82 -15.42
N PRO A 163 -20.19 13.32 -14.50
CA PRO A 163 -21.38 14.05 -14.07
C PRO A 163 -21.04 15.34 -13.31
N THR A 164 -19.88 15.42 -12.66
CA THR A 164 -19.42 16.60 -11.91
C THR A 164 -18.74 17.61 -12.84
N CYS A 165 -17.70 17.19 -13.57
CA CYS A 165 -16.90 18.08 -14.39
C CYS A 165 -17.53 18.42 -15.76
N LYS A 166 -18.59 17.71 -16.17
CA LYS A 166 -19.29 17.91 -17.47
C LYS A 166 -18.36 17.84 -18.68
N ILE A 167 -17.39 16.92 -18.64
CA ILE A 167 -16.48 16.62 -19.74
C ILE A 167 -16.56 15.13 -20.08
N PRO A 168 -16.35 14.75 -21.36
CA PRO A 168 -16.14 13.36 -21.72
C PRO A 168 -15.04 12.75 -20.86
N LYS A 169 -15.19 11.49 -20.45
CA LYS A 169 -14.27 10.81 -19.54
C LYS A 169 -13.30 9.94 -20.35
N PRO A 170 -12.03 10.35 -20.56
CA PRO A 170 -11.06 9.51 -21.25
C PRO A 170 -10.92 8.15 -20.57
N ALA A 171 -10.59 7.12 -21.34
CA ALA A 171 -10.26 5.82 -20.75
C ALA A 171 -9.12 5.98 -19.72
N ARG A 172 -9.12 5.14 -18.69
CA ARG A 172 -8.19 5.21 -17.53
C ARG A 172 -8.30 6.47 -16.65
N SER A 173 -9.20 7.42 -16.94
CA SER A 173 -9.43 8.58 -16.08
C SER A 173 -10.45 8.30 -14.96
N LYS A 174 -10.41 9.10 -13.90
CA LYS A 174 -11.41 9.08 -12.81
C LYS A 174 -11.55 10.47 -12.19
N HIS A 175 -12.78 10.84 -11.83
CA HIS A 175 -13.04 12.00 -10.99
C HIS A 175 -12.75 11.61 -9.54
N CYS A 176 -11.85 12.36 -8.90
CA CYS A 176 -11.57 12.24 -7.48
C CYS A 176 -12.42 13.30 -6.76
N SER A 177 -13.37 12.87 -5.92
CA SER A 177 -14.23 13.77 -5.14
C SER A 177 -13.44 14.57 -4.11
N ILE A 178 -12.38 13.99 -3.54
CA ILE A 178 -11.52 14.68 -2.57
C ILE A 178 -10.79 15.85 -3.24
N CYS A 179 -10.14 15.61 -4.38
CA CYS A 179 -9.45 16.67 -5.11
C CYS A 179 -10.36 17.52 -6.02
N ASP A 180 -11.65 17.16 -6.11
CA ASP A 180 -12.67 17.74 -7.00
C ASP A 180 -12.20 17.95 -8.45
N ARG A 181 -11.58 16.92 -9.04
CA ARG A 181 -11.09 16.97 -10.43
C ARG A 181 -11.01 15.61 -11.11
N CYS A 182 -11.13 15.60 -12.43
CA CYS A 182 -10.80 14.46 -13.26
C CYS A 182 -9.28 14.34 -13.42
N VAL A 183 -8.75 13.12 -13.26
CA VAL A 183 -7.31 12.83 -13.40
C VAL A 183 -7.14 11.73 -14.44
N ALA A 184 -6.24 11.95 -15.41
CA ALA A 184 -5.88 10.98 -16.43
C ALA A 184 -5.01 9.87 -15.84
N ARG A 185 -5.15 8.64 -16.37
CA ARG A 185 -4.46 7.43 -15.88
C ARG A 185 -4.46 7.38 -14.35
N PHE A 186 -5.64 7.57 -13.76
CA PHE A 186 -5.80 7.69 -12.32
C PHE A 186 -5.41 6.39 -11.64
N ASP A 187 -4.50 6.48 -10.67
CA ASP A 187 -4.07 5.34 -9.88
C ASP A 187 -4.82 5.28 -8.56
N HIS A 188 -4.62 6.28 -7.70
CA HIS A 188 -5.34 6.45 -6.44
C HIS A 188 -5.24 7.90 -5.94
N HIS A 189 -6.06 8.24 -4.94
CA HIS A 189 -5.83 9.45 -4.13
C HIS A 189 -4.94 9.06 -2.95
N CYS A 190 -3.79 9.73 -2.81
CA CYS A 190 -2.85 9.45 -1.72
C CYS A 190 -2.98 10.51 -0.63
N GLY A 191 -3.56 10.15 0.51
CA GLY A 191 -3.70 11.06 1.65
C GLY A 191 -2.35 11.58 2.17
N TRP A 192 -1.31 10.75 2.15
CA TRP A 192 0.06 11.16 2.52
C TRP A 192 0.63 12.27 1.64
N MET A 193 0.23 12.31 0.37
CA MET A 193 0.66 13.35 -0.57
C MET A 193 -0.34 14.50 -0.66
N ASN A 194 -1.51 14.36 -0.03
CA ASN A 194 -2.67 15.23 -0.20
C ASN A 194 -2.97 15.53 -1.68
N ASN A 195 -2.77 14.53 -2.55
CA ASN A 195 -2.86 14.67 -4.00
C ASN A 195 -3.21 13.33 -4.66
N CYS A 196 -3.77 13.38 -5.87
CA CYS A 196 -3.94 12.19 -6.68
C CYS A 196 -2.59 11.71 -7.21
N ILE A 197 -2.43 10.40 -7.37
CA ILE A 197 -1.37 9.79 -8.17
C ILE A 197 -1.98 9.43 -9.52
N GLY A 198 -1.38 9.94 -10.59
CA GLY A 198 -1.89 9.80 -11.95
C GLY A 198 -0.81 9.92 -13.00
N GLU A 199 -1.22 10.15 -14.24
CA GLU A 199 -0.38 10.13 -15.43
C GLU A 199 0.94 10.91 -15.30
N ARG A 200 0.92 12.12 -14.74
CA ARG A 200 2.10 13.03 -14.74
C ARG A 200 3.02 12.90 -13.54
N ASN A 201 2.50 12.50 -12.38
CA ASN A 201 3.26 12.47 -11.13
C ASN A 201 3.61 11.06 -10.63
N THR A 202 3.14 10.00 -11.30
CA THR A 202 3.53 8.61 -10.95
C THR A 202 5.06 8.42 -10.94
N ARG A 203 5.81 9.09 -11.82
CA ARG A 203 7.28 9.08 -11.80
C ARG A 203 7.90 9.58 -10.49
N TYR A 204 7.34 10.66 -9.93
CA TYR A 204 7.82 11.23 -8.68
C TYR A 204 7.44 10.33 -7.51
N PHE A 205 6.24 9.76 -7.54
CA PHE A 205 5.78 8.79 -6.56
C PHE A 205 6.67 7.53 -6.53
N MET A 206 7.01 6.97 -7.70
CA MET A 206 7.93 5.82 -7.78
C MET A 206 9.34 6.16 -7.28
N ALA A 207 9.86 7.33 -7.65
CA ALA A 207 11.16 7.80 -7.14
C ALA A 207 11.12 8.02 -5.62
N PHE A 208 10.04 8.60 -5.09
CA PHE A 208 9.79 8.77 -3.66
C PHE A 208 9.81 7.42 -2.93
N LEU A 209 9.08 6.41 -3.42
CA LEU A 209 9.02 5.08 -2.81
C LEU A 209 10.39 4.40 -2.79
N LEU A 210 11.08 4.40 -3.94
CA LEU A 210 12.42 3.81 -4.04
C LEU A 210 13.41 4.51 -3.11
N TRP A 211 13.41 5.83 -3.09
CA TRP A 211 14.32 6.61 -2.25
C TRP A 211 14.07 6.36 -0.77
N HIS A 212 12.82 6.34 -0.32
CA HIS A 212 12.51 6.11 1.09
C HIS A 212 12.79 4.68 1.53
N PHE A 213 12.56 3.69 0.64
CA PHE A 213 13.00 2.32 0.87
C PHE A 213 14.51 2.27 1.11
N LEU A 214 15.30 2.83 0.19
CA LEU A 214 16.75 2.85 0.29
C LEU A 214 17.25 3.65 1.51
N LEU A 215 16.60 4.76 1.84
CA LEU A 215 16.94 5.59 3.00
C LEU A 215 16.73 4.83 4.32
N CYS A 216 15.60 4.13 4.47
CA CYS A 216 15.31 3.34 5.67
C CYS A 216 16.22 2.12 5.78
N LEU A 217 16.48 1.44 4.66
CA LEU A 217 17.43 0.33 4.59
C LEU A 217 18.84 0.78 4.97
N TYR A 218 19.30 1.90 4.40
CA TYR A 218 20.59 2.50 4.72
C TYR A 218 20.68 2.88 6.20
N GLY A 219 19.66 3.54 6.76
CA GLY A 219 19.63 3.90 8.18
C GLY A 219 19.71 2.68 9.10
N THR A 220 19.00 1.60 8.75
CA THR A 220 19.07 0.30 9.46
C THR A 220 20.49 -0.26 9.45
N VAL A 221 21.12 -0.34 8.26
CA VAL A 221 22.48 -0.87 8.12
C VAL A 221 23.50 0.02 8.82
N ALA A 222 23.41 1.34 8.68
CA ALA A 222 24.34 2.29 9.29
C ALA A 222 24.31 2.20 10.83
N ILE A 223 23.12 2.11 11.44
CA ILE A 223 23.00 1.91 12.89
C ILE A 223 23.56 0.55 13.30
N GLY A 224 23.29 -0.51 12.54
CA GLY A 224 23.88 -1.83 12.78
C GLY A 224 25.41 -1.80 12.76
N LEU A 225 26.02 -1.08 11.82
CA LEU A 225 27.47 -0.88 11.74
C LEU A 225 28.02 -0.07 12.92
N VAL A 226 27.28 0.95 13.38
CA VAL A 226 27.64 1.68 14.60
C VAL A 226 27.67 0.72 15.80
N LEU A 227 26.62 -0.07 16.01
CA LEU A 227 26.54 -1.03 17.13
C LEU A 227 27.63 -2.11 17.06
N ALA A 228 27.88 -2.66 15.87
CA ALA A 228 28.97 -3.61 15.64
C ALA A 228 30.35 -2.98 15.91
N GLY A 229 30.53 -1.71 15.55
CA GLY A 229 31.74 -0.95 15.85
C GLY A 229 31.95 -0.79 17.36
N ARG A 230 30.88 -0.46 18.12
CA ARG A 230 30.94 -0.36 19.58
C ARG A 230 31.29 -1.67 20.27
N LEU A 231 30.73 -2.78 19.78
CA LEU A 231 31.07 -4.12 20.28
C LEU A 231 32.56 -4.44 20.15
N LYS A 232 33.18 -4.01 19.03
CA LYS A 232 34.60 -4.21 18.76
C LYS A 232 35.49 -3.23 19.53
N GLU A 233 35.14 -1.95 19.56
CA GLU A 233 35.90 -0.91 20.26
C GLU A 233 35.97 -1.15 21.77
N LEU A 234 34.88 -1.64 22.36
CA LEU A 234 34.81 -1.98 23.78
C LEU A 234 35.28 -3.41 24.09
N ARG A 235 35.69 -4.17 23.07
CA ARG A 235 36.17 -5.56 23.19
C ARG A 235 35.21 -6.44 24.00
N VAL A 236 33.91 -6.30 23.77
CA VAL A 236 32.87 -6.98 24.57
C VAL A 236 33.03 -8.50 24.51
N ILE A 237 33.38 -9.05 23.33
CA ILE A 237 33.62 -10.49 23.17
C ILE A 237 34.81 -10.96 24.00
N ASP A 238 35.90 -10.20 24.02
CA ASP A 238 37.08 -10.53 24.82
C ASP A 238 36.74 -10.48 26.32
N ILE A 239 35.95 -9.49 26.76
CA ILE A 239 35.50 -9.41 28.15
C ILE A 239 34.63 -10.61 28.52
N LEU A 240 33.65 -10.98 27.69
CA LEU A 240 32.78 -12.13 27.97
C LEU A 240 33.55 -13.46 27.99
N THR A 241 34.50 -13.64 27.07
CA THR A 241 35.24 -14.91 26.95
C THR A 241 36.40 -15.02 27.94
N VAL A 242 37.21 -13.97 28.11
CA VAL A 242 38.42 -13.99 28.95
C VAL A 242 38.10 -13.71 30.42
N TYR A 243 37.25 -12.72 30.70
CA TYR A 243 36.98 -12.30 32.08
C TYR A 243 35.83 -13.09 32.71
N TYR A 244 34.72 -13.26 31.98
CA TYR A 244 33.57 -14.02 32.48
C TYR A 244 33.61 -15.52 32.14
N GLY A 245 34.56 -15.96 31.31
CA GLY A 245 34.77 -17.38 31.03
C GLY A 245 33.71 -18.03 30.14
N PHE A 246 32.92 -17.25 29.39
CA PHE A 246 31.93 -17.80 28.48
C PHE A 246 32.60 -18.52 27.30
N GLU A 247 32.02 -19.63 26.87
CA GLU A 247 32.47 -20.34 25.66
C GLU A 247 32.42 -19.41 24.44
N ASN A 248 33.46 -19.45 23.62
CA ASN A 248 33.54 -18.68 22.38
C ASN A 248 32.70 -19.32 21.25
N SER A 249 31.40 -19.47 21.51
CA SER A 249 30.40 -19.98 20.58
C SER A 249 29.27 -18.97 20.43
N PHE A 250 28.68 -18.90 19.23
CA PHE A 250 27.61 -17.93 18.95
C PHE A 250 26.41 -18.11 19.89
N SER A 251 25.98 -19.35 20.14
CA SER A 251 24.84 -19.65 21.02
C SER A 251 25.07 -19.21 22.48
N SER A 252 26.31 -19.29 22.96
CA SER A 252 26.69 -18.86 24.32
C SER A 252 26.74 -17.33 24.42
N LEU A 253 27.41 -16.67 23.46
CA LEU A 253 27.67 -15.23 23.53
C LEU A 253 26.47 -14.37 23.11
N ALA A 254 25.66 -14.83 22.15
CA ALA A 254 24.55 -14.06 21.59
C ALA A 254 23.58 -13.49 22.65
N PRO A 255 23.04 -14.25 23.62
CA PRO A 255 22.11 -13.69 24.60
C PRO A 255 22.75 -12.59 25.46
N HIS A 256 24.03 -12.73 25.82
CA HIS A 256 24.77 -11.76 26.63
C HIS A 256 25.07 -10.48 25.85
N VAL A 257 25.48 -10.63 24.60
CA VAL A 257 25.70 -9.50 23.68
C VAL A 257 24.38 -8.76 23.41
N VAL A 258 23.29 -9.48 23.17
CA VAL A 258 21.97 -8.89 22.94
C VAL A 258 21.48 -8.17 24.19
N ALA A 259 21.60 -8.77 25.37
CA ALA A 259 21.23 -8.14 26.63
C ALA A 259 22.02 -6.83 26.85
N TRP A 260 23.33 -6.86 26.63
CA TRP A 260 24.18 -5.67 26.70
C TRP A 260 23.80 -4.59 25.69
N LEU A 261 23.53 -4.96 24.43
CA LEU A 261 23.09 -4.02 23.40
C LEU A 261 21.75 -3.38 23.75
N LEU A 262 20.80 -4.16 24.26
CA LEU A 262 19.48 -3.67 24.67
C LEU A 262 19.56 -2.73 25.88
N ASP A 263 20.44 -3.02 26.84
CA ASP A 263 20.63 -2.17 28.02
C ASP A 263 21.37 -0.86 27.67
N SER A 264 22.50 -0.96 26.97
CA SER A 264 23.38 0.18 26.69
C SER A 264 22.99 1.02 25.47
N TYR A 265 22.25 0.46 24.51
CA TYR A 265 21.93 1.09 23.22
C TYR A 265 20.46 0.92 22.81
N ASN A 266 19.55 0.94 23.79
CA ASN A 266 18.10 0.78 23.59
C ASN A 266 17.52 1.67 22.47
N THR A 267 17.93 2.94 22.41
CA THR A 267 17.40 3.94 21.49
C THR A 267 17.82 3.64 20.05
N GLN A 268 19.08 3.28 19.84
CA GLN A 268 19.60 2.89 18.53
C GLN A 268 18.92 1.61 18.05
N ILE A 269 18.76 0.61 18.92
CA ILE A 269 18.05 -0.63 18.59
C ILE A 269 16.59 -0.34 18.21
N LEU A 270 15.87 0.48 18.99
CA LEU A 270 14.49 0.83 18.71
C LEU A 270 14.32 1.50 17.34
N ILE A 271 15.18 2.49 17.04
CA ILE A 271 15.17 3.18 15.75
C ILE A 271 15.54 2.23 14.61
N MET A 272 16.55 1.37 14.80
CA MET A 272 16.97 0.39 13.80
C MET A 272 15.83 -0.58 13.47
N VAL A 273 15.11 -1.09 14.47
CA VAL A 273 13.94 -1.96 14.28
C VAL A 273 12.82 -1.21 13.56
N PHE A 274 12.52 0.03 13.98
CA PHE A 274 11.52 0.86 13.31
C PHE A 274 11.85 1.07 11.82
N LEU A 275 13.09 1.46 11.50
CA LEU A 275 13.54 1.64 10.12
C LEU A 275 13.52 0.33 9.31
N ALA A 276 13.86 -0.80 9.93
CA ALA A 276 13.80 -2.11 9.27
C ALA A 276 12.37 -2.49 8.90
N ILE A 277 11.40 -2.30 9.82
CA ILE A 277 9.98 -2.56 9.58
C ILE A 277 9.46 -1.66 8.47
N VAL A 278 9.72 -0.35 8.55
CA VAL A 278 9.29 0.62 7.52
C VAL A 278 9.91 0.28 6.17
N SER A 279 11.20 -0.09 6.13
CA SER A 279 11.89 -0.52 4.91
C SER A 279 11.22 -1.75 4.29
N MET A 280 10.86 -2.76 5.09
CA MET A 280 10.16 -3.95 4.60
C MET A 280 8.78 -3.62 4.02
N LEU A 281 8.00 -2.78 4.69
CA LEU A 281 6.69 -2.33 4.19
C LEU A 281 6.81 -1.54 2.89
N LEU A 282 7.78 -0.62 2.82
CA LEU A 282 8.07 0.15 1.60
C LEU A 282 8.54 -0.74 0.45
N ALA A 283 9.32 -1.79 0.73
CA ALA A 283 9.75 -2.75 -0.29
C ALA A 283 8.55 -3.48 -0.91
N GLY A 284 7.61 -3.94 -0.08
CA GLY A 284 6.38 -4.58 -0.56
C GLY A 284 5.52 -3.64 -1.41
N PHE A 285 5.35 -2.40 -0.95
CA PHE A 285 4.57 -1.39 -1.67
C PHE A 285 5.24 -0.98 -3.00
N LEU A 286 6.56 -0.82 -2.99
CA LEU A 286 7.37 -0.56 -4.19
C LEU A 286 7.29 -1.74 -5.19
N ALA A 287 7.36 -2.98 -4.72
CA ALA A 287 7.25 -4.16 -5.57
C ALA A 287 5.87 -4.23 -6.25
N TYR A 288 4.81 -3.95 -5.51
CA TYR A 288 3.46 -3.87 -6.05
C TYR A 288 3.33 -2.80 -7.15
N HIS A 289 3.77 -1.56 -6.90
CA HIS A 289 3.70 -0.51 -7.90
C HIS A 289 4.66 -0.72 -9.07
N THR A 290 5.81 -1.35 -8.84
CA THR A 290 6.71 -1.77 -9.93
C THR A 290 6.01 -2.76 -10.86
N LYS A 291 5.30 -3.76 -10.32
CA LYS A 291 4.50 -4.70 -11.13
C LYS A 291 3.43 -3.97 -11.95
N LEU A 292 2.73 -3.00 -11.35
CA LEU A 292 1.75 -2.17 -12.04
C LEU A 292 2.37 -1.38 -13.20
N CYS A 293 3.53 -0.74 -12.97
CA CYS A 293 4.28 -0.02 -14.00
C CYS A 293 4.70 -0.94 -15.15
N VAL A 294 5.24 -2.13 -14.82
CA VAL A 294 5.71 -3.12 -15.80
C VAL A 294 4.56 -3.69 -16.64
N THR A 295 3.38 -3.87 -16.06
CA THR A 295 2.18 -4.41 -16.75
C THR A 295 1.25 -3.32 -17.28
N ASN A 296 1.70 -2.06 -17.30
CA ASN A 296 0.93 -0.86 -17.66
C ASN A 296 -0.51 -0.86 -17.10
N THR A 297 -0.66 -1.26 -15.84
CA THR A 297 -1.93 -1.28 -15.11
C THR A 297 -1.86 -0.28 -13.96
N THR A 298 -2.97 0.33 -13.58
CA THR A 298 -3.10 1.18 -12.37
C THR A 298 -3.81 0.42 -11.24
N THR A 299 -3.65 0.85 -9.99
CA THR A 299 -4.39 0.30 -8.86
C THR A 299 -5.91 0.39 -9.08
N ASN A 300 -6.41 1.53 -9.56
CA ASN A 300 -7.83 1.68 -9.91
C ASN A 300 -8.29 0.68 -11.00
N GLU A 301 -7.44 0.34 -11.98
CA GLU A 301 -7.75 -0.70 -12.96
C GLU A 301 -7.79 -2.09 -12.32
N THR A 302 -6.92 -2.40 -11.36
CA THR A 302 -6.98 -3.69 -10.67
C THR A 302 -8.32 -3.90 -9.95
N PHE A 303 -8.83 -2.88 -9.26
CA PHE A 303 -10.15 -2.93 -8.63
C PHE A 303 -11.28 -3.08 -9.65
N LYS A 304 -11.25 -2.31 -10.75
CA LYS A 304 -12.25 -2.44 -11.82
C LYS A 304 -12.28 -3.83 -12.45
N TRP A 305 -11.12 -4.42 -12.70
CA TRP A 305 -11.03 -5.78 -13.22
C TRP A 305 -11.57 -6.79 -12.21
N GLN A 306 -11.27 -6.64 -10.92
CA GLN A 306 -11.80 -7.50 -9.87
C GLN A 306 -13.34 -7.41 -9.78
N GLU A 307 -13.90 -6.21 -9.84
CA GLU A 307 -15.36 -6.00 -9.90
C GLU A 307 -15.99 -6.68 -11.13
N TYR A 308 -15.39 -6.50 -12.30
CA TYR A 308 -15.86 -7.11 -13.54
C TYR A 308 -15.82 -8.65 -13.49
N LEU A 309 -14.71 -9.23 -13.02
CA LEU A 309 -14.56 -10.69 -12.89
C LEU A 309 -15.54 -11.26 -11.87
N ASN A 310 -15.74 -10.59 -10.74
CA ASN A 310 -16.72 -10.99 -9.74
C ASN A 310 -18.16 -10.92 -10.28
N TRP A 311 -18.50 -9.86 -11.03
CA TRP A 311 -19.79 -9.75 -11.71
C TRP A 311 -19.99 -10.89 -12.71
N LYS A 312 -18.99 -11.16 -13.56
CA LYS A 312 -19.06 -12.23 -14.56
C LYS A 312 -19.21 -13.61 -13.92
N ARG A 313 -18.51 -13.88 -12.81
CA ARG A 313 -18.67 -15.10 -12.02
C ARG A 313 -20.12 -15.26 -11.55
N LYS A 314 -20.70 -14.23 -10.92
CA LYS A 314 -22.11 -14.25 -10.47
C LYS A 314 -23.10 -14.46 -11.61
N VAL A 315 -22.86 -13.86 -12.77
CA VAL A 315 -23.71 -14.06 -13.96
C VAL A 315 -23.61 -15.51 -14.46
N ASN A 316 -22.41 -16.08 -14.49
CA ASN A 316 -22.22 -17.47 -14.91
C ASN A 316 -22.86 -18.45 -13.92
N GLU A 317 -22.73 -18.22 -12.62
CA GLU A 317 -23.42 -18.98 -11.57
C GLU A 317 -24.94 -18.90 -11.75
N ALA A 318 -25.49 -17.70 -11.95
CA ALA A 318 -26.93 -17.52 -12.18
C ALA A 318 -27.41 -18.22 -13.46
N LYS A 319 -26.63 -18.19 -14.55
CA LYS A 319 -26.93 -18.92 -15.79
C LYS A 319 -26.89 -20.43 -15.57
N ALA A 320 -25.90 -20.93 -14.83
CA ALA A 320 -25.79 -22.36 -14.50
C ALA A 320 -26.98 -22.81 -13.62
N SER A 321 -27.36 -22.02 -12.62
CA SER A 321 -28.55 -22.28 -11.79
C SER A 321 -29.84 -22.26 -12.60
N ALA A 322 -30.00 -21.30 -13.52
CA ALA A 322 -31.17 -21.23 -14.40
C ALA A 322 -31.22 -22.42 -15.38
N ALA A 323 -30.07 -22.84 -15.92
CA ALA A 323 -29.98 -24.01 -16.78
C ALA A 323 -30.30 -25.31 -16.02
N ALA A 324 -29.81 -25.45 -14.79
CA ALA A 324 -30.13 -26.57 -13.92
C ALA A 324 -31.63 -26.62 -13.59
N LEU A 325 -32.24 -25.48 -13.23
CA LEU A 325 -33.68 -25.39 -12.99
C LEU A 325 -34.50 -25.76 -14.24
N LYS A 326 -34.09 -25.28 -15.42
CA LYS A 326 -34.74 -25.62 -16.69
C LYS A 326 -34.62 -27.11 -17.02
N ALA A 327 -33.47 -27.73 -16.73
CA ALA A 327 -33.29 -29.18 -16.88
C ALA A 327 -34.21 -29.96 -15.94
N SER A 328 -34.31 -29.56 -14.66
CA SER A 328 -35.22 -30.20 -13.69
C SER A 328 -36.70 -30.06 -14.07
N LEU A 329 -37.12 -28.90 -14.59
CA LEU A 329 -38.48 -28.71 -15.11
C LEU A 329 -38.74 -29.55 -16.37
N GLY A 330 -37.74 -29.72 -17.23
CA GLY A 330 -37.81 -30.60 -18.40
C GLY A 330 -37.95 -32.08 -18.03
N GLU A 331 -37.22 -32.54 -17.00
CA GLU A 331 -37.35 -33.88 -16.43
C GLU A 331 -38.72 -34.11 -15.80
N LEU A 332 -39.27 -33.12 -15.07
CA LEU A 332 -40.62 -33.17 -14.49
C LEU A 332 -41.73 -33.31 -15.55
N ASN A 333 -41.56 -32.71 -16.73
CA ASN A 333 -42.49 -32.87 -17.85
C ASN A 333 -42.35 -34.24 -18.55
N GLN A 334 -41.22 -34.92 -18.43
CA GLN A 334 -41.02 -36.29 -18.94
C GLN A 334 -41.40 -37.37 -17.93
N GLU A 335 -41.35 -37.10 -16.62
CA GLU A 335 -41.76 -38.02 -15.55
C GLU A 335 -43.28 -38.27 -15.43
N MET A 336 -44.10 -37.75 -16.36
CA MET A 336 -45.48 -38.25 -16.52
C MET A 336 -45.52 -39.70 -17.06
N THR A 337 -44.37 -40.30 -17.40
CA THR A 337 -44.24 -41.74 -17.69
C THR A 337 -42.99 -42.37 -17.03
N ARG A 338 -43.18 -42.88 -15.81
CA ARG A 338 -42.36 -43.81 -14.99
C ARG A 338 -41.49 -43.21 -13.88
N PRO A 339 -41.38 -43.89 -12.70
CA PRO A 339 -40.72 -43.33 -11.53
C PRO A 339 -39.21 -43.59 -11.56
N VAL A 340 -38.38 -42.55 -11.37
CA VAL A 340 -36.94 -42.70 -11.14
C VAL A 340 -36.58 -42.25 -9.72
N SER A 341 -35.60 -42.92 -9.11
CA SER A 341 -35.25 -42.78 -7.69
C SER A 341 -34.55 -41.44 -7.36
N LYS A 342 -35.06 -40.78 -6.31
CA LYS A 342 -34.70 -39.42 -5.85
C LYS A 342 -33.24 -39.17 -5.45
N TRP A 343 -32.39 -40.21 -5.43
CA TRP A 343 -31.02 -40.09 -4.88
C TRP A 343 -29.96 -39.64 -5.88
N LYS A 344 -30.19 -39.76 -7.20
CA LYS A 344 -29.20 -39.36 -8.23
C LYS A 344 -29.25 -37.89 -8.63
N ALA A 345 -30.36 -37.19 -8.44
CA ALA A 345 -30.52 -35.78 -8.85
C ALA A 345 -29.78 -34.80 -7.93
N PHE A 346 -29.58 -35.14 -6.65
CA PHE A 346 -28.97 -34.24 -5.66
C PHE A 346 -27.44 -34.04 -5.86
N PHE A 347 -26.75 -34.96 -6.54
CA PHE A 347 -25.29 -34.94 -6.68
C PHE A 347 -24.77 -34.37 -8.01
N ARG A 348 -25.63 -33.86 -8.89
CA ARG A 348 -25.20 -33.23 -10.15
C ARG A 348 -24.81 -31.77 -9.93
N ARG A 349 -23.78 -31.54 -9.11
CA ARG A 349 -23.11 -30.24 -9.04
C ARG A 349 -22.44 -30.03 -10.39
N SER A 350 -23.01 -29.17 -11.24
CA SER A 350 -22.38 -28.81 -12.52
C SER A 350 -21.01 -28.22 -12.18
N HIS A 351 -19.95 -28.89 -12.64
CA HIS A 351 -18.60 -28.38 -12.59
C HIS A 351 -18.62 -27.06 -13.38
N LEU A 352 -18.59 -25.93 -12.69
CA LEU A 352 -18.42 -24.63 -13.33
C LEU A 352 -17.01 -24.67 -13.91
N GLU A 353 -16.90 -24.83 -15.22
CA GLU A 353 -15.66 -24.49 -15.92
C GLU A 353 -15.35 -23.03 -15.60
N GLU A 354 -14.25 -22.81 -14.87
CA GLU A 354 -13.65 -21.49 -14.75
C GLU A 354 -13.22 -21.07 -16.16
N VAL A 355 -14.09 -20.31 -16.84
CA VAL A 355 -13.71 -19.62 -18.06
C VAL A 355 -12.62 -18.64 -17.69
N GLU A 356 -11.38 -19.03 -17.93
CA GLU A 356 -10.18 -18.22 -17.73
C GLU A 356 -10.30 -16.98 -18.62
N VAL A 357 -10.75 -15.87 -18.04
CA VAL A 357 -10.84 -14.61 -18.76
C VAL A 357 -9.42 -14.10 -18.91
N VAL A 358 -8.81 -14.39 -20.05
CA VAL A 358 -7.52 -13.81 -20.43
C VAL A 358 -7.68 -12.28 -20.37
N LYS A 359 -7.03 -11.66 -19.38
CA LYS A 359 -6.97 -10.21 -19.22
C LYS A 359 -6.18 -9.64 -20.40
N ASN A 360 -6.86 -9.28 -21.48
CA ASN A 360 -6.20 -8.63 -22.62
C ASN A 360 -6.00 -7.15 -22.30
N ASN A 361 -4.89 -6.81 -21.64
CA ASN A 361 -4.55 -5.43 -21.34
C ASN A 361 -4.06 -4.70 -22.60
N ILE A 362 -4.96 -4.00 -23.30
CA ILE A 362 -4.64 -3.25 -24.51
C ILE A 362 -3.63 -2.11 -24.30
N TYR A 363 -3.35 -1.73 -23.05
CA TYR A 363 -2.37 -0.71 -22.70
C TYR A 363 -0.97 -1.28 -22.46
N ASP A 364 -0.83 -2.59 -22.29
CA ASP A 364 0.48 -3.24 -22.17
C ASP A 364 1.17 -3.28 -23.53
N LYS A 365 2.29 -2.57 -23.66
CA LYS A 365 3.09 -2.47 -24.89
C LYS A 365 4.49 -3.09 -24.72
N GLY A 366 4.65 -3.92 -23.68
CA GLY A 366 5.94 -4.51 -23.31
C GLY A 366 6.76 -3.63 -22.35
N LEU A 367 7.65 -4.30 -21.61
CA LEU A 367 8.38 -3.76 -20.46
C LEU A 367 8.98 -2.36 -20.69
N LEU A 368 9.79 -2.20 -21.74
CA LEU A 368 10.49 -0.94 -22.02
C LEU A 368 9.52 0.21 -22.30
N GLN A 369 8.48 -0.06 -23.07
CA GLN A 369 7.52 0.96 -23.49
C GLN A 369 6.60 1.37 -22.33
N ASN A 370 6.24 0.40 -21.48
CA ASN A 370 5.46 0.64 -20.27
C ASN A 370 6.23 1.50 -19.25
N VAL A 371 7.51 1.17 -19.01
CA VAL A 371 8.38 1.97 -18.13
C VAL A 371 8.61 3.37 -18.70
N SER A 372 8.82 3.49 -20.02
CA SER A 372 8.94 4.78 -20.70
C SER A 372 7.68 5.65 -20.54
N GLU A 373 6.49 5.06 -20.50
CA GLU A 373 5.23 5.78 -20.21
C GLU A 373 5.16 6.33 -18.78
N ILE A 374 5.84 5.71 -17.83
CA ILE A 374 5.93 6.23 -16.46
C ILE A 374 6.94 7.39 -16.40
N VAL A 375 8.16 7.17 -16.92
CA VAL A 375 9.26 8.15 -16.81
C VAL A 375 8.99 9.40 -17.64
N ILE A 376 8.42 9.22 -18.84
CA ILE A 376 8.05 10.28 -19.78
C ILE A 376 6.53 10.23 -19.98
N PRO A 377 5.77 10.91 -19.12
CA PRO A 377 4.32 10.98 -19.20
C PRO A 377 3.88 11.36 -20.61
N LEU A 378 2.87 10.67 -21.11
CA LEU A 378 2.29 10.88 -22.43
C LEU A 378 1.93 12.35 -22.69
N SER A 379 1.37 13.07 -21.72
CA SER A 379 1.01 14.48 -21.86
C SER A 379 2.22 15.42 -22.05
N THR A 380 3.41 14.98 -21.67
CA THR A 380 4.66 15.75 -21.81
C THR A 380 5.38 15.50 -23.13
N ARG A 381 4.90 14.55 -23.95
CA ARG A 381 5.53 14.19 -25.24
C ARG A 381 5.17 15.21 -26.31
N ARG A 382 6.13 15.54 -27.19
CA ARG A 382 5.92 16.45 -28.33
C ARG A 382 4.73 16.05 -29.21
N SER A 383 4.49 14.75 -29.38
CA SER A 383 3.37 14.22 -30.17
C SER A 383 1.99 14.55 -29.58
N PHE A 384 1.89 14.63 -28.25
CA PHE A 384 0.67 15.04 -27.56
C PHE A 384 0.42 16.55 -27.73
N ILE A 385 1.49 17.35 -27.62
CA ILE A 385 1.46 18.81 -27.78
C ILE A 385 1.12 19.20 -29.22
N GLN A 386 1.69 18.54 -30.23
CA GLN A 386 1.43 18.87 -31.64
C GLN A 386 -0.01 18.57 -32.07
N ARG A 387 -0.68 17.57 -31.46
CA ARG A 387 -2.12 17.34 -31.67
C ARG A 387 -2.97 18.53 -31.22
N LYS A 388 -2.55 19.28 -30.19
CA LYS A 388 -3.21 20.53 -29.75
C LYS A 388 -3.24 21.58 -30.87
N SER A 389 -2.20 21.68 -31.70
CA SER A 389 -2.14 22.69 -32.77
C SER A 389 -2.98 22.36 -34.01
N LYS A 390 -3.34 21.09 -34.22
CA LYS A 390 -4.10 20.65 -35.39
C LYS A 390 -5.62 20.64 -35.17
N SER A 391 -6.06 20.82 -33.93
CA SER A 391 -7.48 20.79 -33.52
C SER A 391 -7.97 22.16 -33.02
N GLY A 392 -7.21 23.23 -33.25
CA GLY A 392 -7.52 24.60 -32.85
C GLY A 392 -8.04 25.43 -34.01
#